data_AF-A0A7J9QZ26-F1
#
_entry.id   AF-A0A7J9QZ26-F1
#
_cell.length_a   1.000
_cell.length_b   1.000
_cell.length_c   1.000
_cell.angle_alpha   90.00
_cell.angle_beta   90.00
_cell.angle_gamma   90.00
#
_symmetry.space_group_name_H-M   'P 1'
#
loop_
_entity.id
_entity.type
_entity.pdbx_description
1 polymer ?
#
loop_
_entity_poly.entity_id
_entity_poly.type
_entity_poly.pdbx_seq_one_letter_code
_entity_poly.pdbx_strand_id
1 'polypeptide(L)' 'MFFFGLFLITSGDSCGIRHITIINDLKIYEKSLDPEFCEELVEKIDSFNMQCLPYVEILDCG' A
#
# COMPACT_ATOMS: atom_id res chain seq x y z
N MET A 1 13.35 25.14 19.73
CA MET A 1 13.63 23.74 20.14
C MET A 1 13.14 22.82 19.04
N PHE A 2 14.04 22.55 18.08
CA PHE A 2 13.80 21.96 16.75
C PHE A 2 13.60 20.43 16.79
N PHE A 3 12.92 19.90 17.82
CA PHE A 3 12.84 18.45 18.05
C PHE A 3 11.48 17.82 17.73
N PHE A 4 10.42 18.60 17.47
CA PHE A 4 9.09 18.07 17.16
C PHE A 4 8.92 17.62 15.70
N GLY A 5 9.84 17.97 14.80
CA GLY A 5 9.84 17.56 13.40
C GLY A 5 10.62 16.27 13.11
N LEU A 6 11.44 15.80 14.05
CA LEU A 6 12.30 14.63 13.84
C LEU A 6 11.57 13.30 14.13
N PHE A 7 10.43 13.32 14.81
CA PHE A 7 9.66 12.11 15.15
C PHE A 7 8.80 11.58 13.99
N LEU A 8 8.56 12.38 12.95
CA LEU A 8 7.76 11.96 11.79
C LEU A 8 8.57 11.21 10.72
N ILE A 9 9.89 11.13 10.86
CA ILE A 9 10.77 10.58 9.82
C ILE A 9 10.90 9.05 9.93
N THR A 10 10.61 8.45 11.08
CA THR A 10 10.80 6.99 11.27
C THR A 10 9.53 6.16 11.07
N SER A 11 8.34 6.77 11.03
CA SER A 11 7.08 6.11 10.65
C SER A 11 6.70 6.32 9.18
N GLY A 12 7.32 7.30 8.49
CA GLY A 12 7.06 7.63 7.09
C GLY A 12 7.82 6.78 6.06
N ASP A 13 8.93 6.15 6.43
CA ASP A 13 9.77 5.37 5.49
C ASP A 13 9.06 4.12 4.96
N SER A 14 8.19 3.48 5.75
CA SER A 14 7.51 2.25 5.32
C SER A 14 6.34 2.53 4.37
N CYS A 15 5.57 3.61 4.56
CA CYS A 15 4.39 3.90 3.75
C CYS A 15 4.78 4.18 2.29
N GLY A 16 5.85 4.96 2.05
CA GLY A 16 6.33 5.21 0.69
C GLY A 16 6.74 3.94 -0.05
N ILE A 17 7.49 3.06 0.62
CA ILE A 17 7.92 1.78 0.05
C ILE A 17 6.72 0.85 -0.19
N ARG A 18 5.83 0.70 0.81
CA ARG A 18 4.62 -0.13 0.70
C ARG A 18 3.72 0.34 -0.44
N HIS A 19 3.58 1.65 -0.62
CA HIS A 19 2.82 2.22 -1.73
C HIS A 19 3.43 1.85 -3.09
N ILE A 20 4.77 1.91 -3.22
CA ILE A 20 5.47 1.46 -4.43
C ILE A 20 5.25 -0.05 -4.67
N THR A 21 5.30 -0.86 -3.63
CA THR A 21 5.02 -2.31 -3.73
C THR A 21 3.60 -2.56 -4.21
N ILE A 22 2.60 -1.88 -3.66
CA ILE A 22 1.20 -1.99 -4.10
C ILE A 22 1.06 -1.62 -5.58
N ILE A 23 1.71 -0.55 -6.04
CA ILE A 23 1.71 -0.18 -7.46
C ILE A 23 2.33 -1.28 -8.34
N ASN A 24 3.40 -1.92 -7.87
CA ASN A 24 4.03 -3.02 -8.61
C ASN A 24 3.13 -4.25 -8.65
N ASP A 25 2.52 -4.61 -7.52
CA ASP A 25 1.60 -5.74 -7.43
C ASP A 25 0.37 -5.50 -8.32
N LEU A 26 -0.18 -4.29 -8.36
CA LEU A 26 -1.24 -3.90 -9.32
C LEU A 26 -0.84 -4.18 -10.78
N LYS A 27 0.38 -3.82 -11.18
CA LYS A 27 0.88 -4.08 -12.54
C LYS A 27 1.10 -5.57 -12.83
N ILE A 28 1.37 -6.38 -11.81
CA ILE A 28 1.47 -7.83 -11.94
C ILE A 28 0.06 -8.39 -12.13
N TYR A 29 -0.89 -7.97 -11.29
CA TYR A 29 -2.28 -8.36 -11.37
C TYR A 29 -2.89 -8.02 -12.74
N GLU A 30 -2.68 -6.81 -13.25
CA GLU A 30 -3.16 -6.40 -14.58
C GLU A 30 -2.66 -7.31 -15.72
N LYS A 31 -1.53 -7.99 -15.53
CA LYS A 31 -0.94 -8.90 -16.52
C LYS A 31 -1.38 -10.34 -16.34
N SER A 32 -1.51 -10.80 -15.10
CA SER A 32 -1.91 -12.18 -14.80
C SER A 32 -3.43 -12.36 -14.83
N LEU A 33 -4.17 -11.33 -14.40
CA LEU A 33 -5.61 -11.38 -14.09
C LEU A 33 -5.96 -12.55 -13.16
N ASP A 34 -5.03 -12.86 -12.26
CA ASP A 34 -5.16 -13.97 -11.33
C ASP A 34 -6.06 -13.57 -10.14
N PRO A 35 -7.23 -14.20 -9.97
CA PRO A 35 -8.17 -13.85 -8.90
C PRO A 35 -7.61 -14.14 -7.50
N GLU A 36 -6.78 -15.16 -7.33
CA GLU A 36 -6.17 -15.47 -6.01
C GLU A 36 -5.20 -14.35 -5.61
N PHE A 37 -4.39 -13.90 -6.56
CA PHE A 37 -3.49 -12.77 -6.35
C PHE A 37 -4.24 -11.44 -6.12
N CYS A 38 -5.43 -11.28 -6.69
CA CYS A 38 -6.28 -10.12 -6.45
C CYS A 38 -6.71 -10.01 -4.98
N GLU A 39 -7.17 -11.12 -4.40
CA GLU A 39 -7.58 -11.18 -2.98
C GLU A 39 -6.39 -10.85 -2.05
N GLU A 40 -5.21 -11.41 -2.33
CA GLU A 40 -3.99 -11.05 -1.59
C GLU A 40 -3.65 -9.55 -1.70
N LEU A 41 -3.88 -8.96 -2.87
CA LEU A 41 -3.65 -7.54 -3.12
C LEU A 41 -4.67 -6.66 -2.38
N VAL A 42 -5.94 -7.09 -2.28
CA VAL A 42 -6.97 -6.43 -1.47
C VAL A 42 -6.58 -6.39 0.00
N GLU A 43 -6.14 -7.51 0.58
CA GLU A 43 -5.69 -7.56 1.98
C GLU A 43 -4.49 -6.63 2.24
N LYS A 44 -3.54 -6.56 1.30
CA LYS A 44 -2.41 -5.65 1.37
C LYS A 44 -2.85 -4.18 1.34
N ILE A 45 -3.80 -3.84 0.47
CA ILE A 45 -4.35 -2.48 0.34
C ILE A 45 -5.10 -2.08 1.62
N ASP A 46 -5.93 -2.96 2.18
CA ASP A 46 -6.65 -2.70 3.43
C ASP A 46 -5.69 -2.46 4.61
N SER A 47 -4.69 -3.33 4.75
CA SER A 47 -3.59 -3.19 5.72
C SER A 47 -2.80 -1.89 5.54
N PHE A 48 -2.65 -1.41 4.30
CA PHE A 48 -2.02 -0.13 4.00
C PHE A 48 -2.91 1.03 4.42
N ASN A 49 -4.18 1.02 4.03
CA ASN A 49 -5.15 2.06 4.30
C ASN A 49 -5.42 2.26 5.80
N MET A 50 -5.28 1.23 6.62
CA MET A 50 -5.36 1.36 8.08
C MET A 50 -4.22 2.21 8.70
N GLN A 51 -3.07 2.30 8.03
CA GLN A 51 -1.83 2.81 8.64
C GLN A 51 -1.19 3.95 7.86
N CYS A 52 -1.52 4.11 6.58
CA CYS A 52 -0.84 4.99 5.65
C CYS A 52 -1.82 5.85 4.85
N LEU A 53 -1.30 6.99 4.38
CA LEU A 53 -1.95 7.88 3.44
C LEU A 53 -1.03 8.06 2.22
N PRO A 54 -1.58 8.42 1.04
CA PRO A 54 -3.01 8.53 0.73
C PRO A 54 -3.69 7.16 0.65
N TYR A 55 -5.02 7.13 0.79
CA TYR A 55 -5.80 5.91 0.61
C TYR A 55 -5.66 5.39 -0.83
N VAL A 56 -5.48 4.07 -0.96
CA VAL A 56 -5.51 3.34 -2.22
C VAL A 56 -6.89 2.71 -2.37
N GLU A 57 -7.47 2.78 -3.57
CA GLU A 57 -8.77 2.18 -3.87
C GLU A 57 -8.71 0.65 -3.73
N ILE A 58 -9.72 0.06 -3.10
CA ILE A 58 -9.84 -1.39 -2.95
C ILE A 58 -10.35 -1.97 -4.27
N LEU A 59 -9.69 -3.04 -4.73
CA LEU A 59 -10.06 -3.73 -5.97
C LEU A 59 -11.33 -4.58 -5.77
N ASP A 60 -12.13 -4.67 -6.82
CA ASP A 60 -13.21 -5.64 -6.93
C ASP A 60 -12.68 -6.87 -7.68
N CYS A 61 -12.48 -7.98 -6.97
CA CYS A 61 -11.78 -9.16 -7.46
C CYS A 61 -12.69 -10.19 -8.15
N GLY A 62 -13.96 -9.85 -8.37
CA GLY A 62 -14.94 -10.68 -9.10
C GLY A 62 -16.18 -11.04 -8.29
#